data_AF-A0AA37BFE9-F1
#
_entry.id   AF-A0AA37BFE9-F1
#
_cell.length_a   1.000
_cell.length_b   1.000
_cell.length_c   1.000
_cell.angle_alpha   90.00
_cell.angle_beta   90.00
_cell.angle_gamma   90.00
#
_symmetry.space_group_name_H-M   'P 1'
#
loop_
_entity.id
_entity.type
_entity.pdbx_description
1 polymer ?
#
loop_
_entity_poly.entity_id
_entity_poly.type
_entity_poly.pdbx_seq_one_letter_code
_entity_poly.pdbx_strand_id
1 'polypeptide(L)'
;MALAFVGVLAFIAANVLMALLAFSTGSPVGIGVAAVVLALGTFGGGILLVRKGEPWSKGLGIGLMAGWALVSIVSAGFCTGINPGVYL
;
A
#
# COMPACT_ATOMS: atom_id res chain seq x y z
N MET A 1 16.62 9.79 -6.28
CA MET A 1 15.96 8.51 -6.62
C MET A 1 15.97 7.50 -5.46
N ALA A 2 16.98 7.49 -4.57
CA ALA A 2 17.07 6.54 -3.44
C ALA A 2 15.81 6.49 -2.54
N LEU A 3 15.14 7.62 -2.27
CA LEU A 3 13.91 7.64 -1.46
C LEU A 3 12.72 6.91 -2.09
N ALA A 4 12.73 6.64 -3.39
CA ALA A 4 11.70 5.81 -4.01
C ALA A 4 11.80 4.36 -3.52
N PHE A 5 13.02 3.82 -3.38
CA PHE A 5 13.24 2.50 -2.80
C PHE A 5 12.78 2.46 -1.34
N VAL A 6 13.04 3.54 -0.58
CA VAL A 6 12.53 3.66 0.79
C VAL A 6 11.00 3.63 0.81
N GLY A 7 10.34 4.35 -0.09
CA GLY A 7 8.87 4.33 -0.22
C GLY A 7 8.33 2.93 -0.56
N VAL A 8 9.00 2.19 -1.47
CA VAL A 8 8.62 0.81 -1.80
C VAL A 8 8.73 -0.10 -0.58
N LEU A 9 9.87 -0.07 0.11
CA LEU A 9 10.10 -0.89 1.31
C LEU A 9 9.14 -0.53 2.44
N ALA A 10 8.85 0.76 2.63
CA ALA A 10 7.87 1.24 3.60
C ALA A 10 6.47 0.70 3.29
N PHE A 11 6.06 0.71 2.01
CA PHE A 11 4.78 0.12 1.62
C PHE A 11 4.75 -1.38 1.90
N ILE A 12 5.80 -2.14 1.57
CA ILE A 12 5.88 -3.58 1.84
C ILE A 12 5.72 -3.86 3.34
N ALA A 13 6.45 -3.13 4.19
CA ALA A 13 6.36 -3.28 5.64
C ALA A 13 4.95 -2.97 6.17
N ALA A 14 4.35 -1.86 5.71
CA ALA A 14 2.98 -1.49 6.07
C ALA A 14 1.96 -2.53 5.62
N ASN A 15 2.12 -3.10 4.41
CA ASN A 15 1.25 -4.14 3.89
C ASN A 15 1.33 -5.42 4.73
N VAL A 16 2.54 -5.86 5.10
CA VAL A 16 2.71 -7.04 5.98
C VAL A 16 2.05 -6.81 7.34
N LEU A 17 2.27 -5.65 7.95
CA LEU A 17 1.65 -5.30 9.23
C LEU A 17 0.12 -5.32 9.13
N MET A 18 -0.45 -4.64 8.13
CA MET A 18 -1.89 -4.57 7.92
C MET A 18 -2.49 -5.95 7.59
N ALA A 19 -1.76 -6.81 6.87
CA ALA A 19 -2.18 -8.18 6.64
C ALA A 19 -2.25 -8.97 7.95
N LEU A 20 -1.22 -8.90 8.81
CA LEU A 20 -1.23 -9.57 10.13
C LEU A 20 -2.40 -9.10 10.99
N LEU A 21 -2.68 -7.78 10.99
CA LEU A 21 -3.82 -7.21 11.71
C LEU A 21 -5.16 -7.64 11.11
N ALA A 22 -5.27 -7.71 9.79
CA ALA A 22 -6.49 -8.17 9.13
C ALA A 22 -6.78 -9.63 9.46
N PHE A 23 -5.77 -10.50 9.37
CA PHE A 23 -5.92 -11.92 9.66
C PHE A 23 -6.24 -12.20 11.13
N SER A 24 -5.74 -11.38 12.07
CA SER A 24 -6.06 -11.55 13.50
C SER A 24 -7.54 -11.30 13.82
N THR A 25 -8.28 -10.60 12.94
CA THR A 25 -9.73 -10.41 13.09
C THR A 25 -10.54 -11.67 12.79
N GLY A 26 -9.98 -12.66 12.08
CA GLY A 26 -10.69 -13.85 11.62
C GLY A 26 -11.85 -13.56 10.65
N SER A 27 -11.98 -12.33 10.15
CA SER A 27 -13.09 -11.89 9.30
C SER A 27 -12.59 -11.45 7.92
N PRO A 28 -13.22 -11.92 6.82
CA PRO A 28 -12.92 -11.43 5.47
C PRO A 28 -13.09 -9.92 5.32
N VAL A 29 -14.01 -9.32 6.10
CA VAL A 29 -14.24 -7.88 6.14
C VAL A 29 -12.98 -7.14 6.62
N GLY A 30 -12.23 -7.71 7.56
CA GLY A 30 -10.98 -7.13 8.06
C GLY A 30 -9.92 -6.97 6.98
N ILE A 31 -9.85 -7.92 6.04
CA ILE A 31 -8.94 -7.86 4.89
C ILE A 31 -9.37 -6.72 3.96
N GLY A 32 -10.67 -6.57 3.70
CA GLY A 32 -11.20 -5.50 2.85
C GLY A 32 -10.94 -4.12 3.43
N VAL A 33 -11.16 -3.94 4.75
CA VAL A 33 -10.85 -2.69 5.44
C VAL A 33 -9.35 -2.37 5.37
N ALA A 34 -8.49 -3.36 5.62
CA ALA A 34 -7.04 -3.17 5.55
C ALA A 34 -6.59 -2.74 4.15
N ALA A 35 -7.14 -3.35 3.09
CA ALA A 35 -6.87 -2.98 1.71
C ALA A 35 -7.27 -1.54 1.39
N VAL A 36 -8.46 -1.11 1.83
CA VAL A 36 -8.94 0.27 1.62
C VAL A 36 -8.05 1.27 2.36
N VAL A 37 -7.69 0.99 3.62
CA VAL A 37 -6.81 1.86 4.41
C VAL A 37 -5.44 2.00 3.74
N LEU A 38 -4.85 0.89 3.26
CA LEU A 38 -3.57 0.91 2.55
C LEU A 38 -3.68 1.69 1.24
N ALA A 39 -4.73 1.49 0.45
CA ALA A 39 -4.92 2.21 -0.81
C ALA A 39 -5.05 3.72 -0.57
N LEU A 40 -5.89 4.13 0.39
CA LEU A 40 -6.07 5.55 0.76
C LEU A 40 -4.78 6.16 1.31
N GLY A 41 -4.07 5.45 2.18
CA GLY A 41 -2.78 5.91 2.72
C GLY A 41 -1.72 6.06 1.64
N THR A 42 -1.66 5.12 0.70
CA THR A 42 -0.66 5.11 -0.37
C THR A 42 -0.93 6.19 -1.40
N PHE A 43 -2.15 6.24 -1.95
CA PHE A 43 -2.49 7.23 -2.97
C PHE A 43 -2.70 8.60 -2.35
N GLY A 44 -3.44 8.71 -1.24
CA GLY A 44 -3.63 9.98 -0.54
C GLY A 44 -2.31 10.55 -0.01
N GLY A 45 -1.57 9.77 0.78
CA GLY A 45 -0.28 10.18 1.32
C GLY A 45 0.75 10.41 0.22
N GLY A 46 0.84 9.50 -0.77
CA GLY A 46 1.76 9.63 -1.88
C GLY A 46 1.51 10.87 -2.75
N ILE A 47 0.25 11.19 -3.08
CA ILE A 47 -0.10 12.38 -3.87
C ILE A 47 0.25 13.65 -3.10
N LEU A 48 -0.05 13.71 -1.80
CA LEU A 48 0.31 14.85 -0.95
C LEU A 48 1.83 15.04 -0.90
N LEU A 49 2.60 13.96 -0.77
CA LEU A 49 4.05 13.98 -0.79
C LEU A 49 4.60 14.46 -2.15
N VAL A 50 4.01 14.03 -3.26
CA VAL A 50 4.39 14.49 -4.60
C VAL A 50 4.07 15.98 -4.79
N ARG A 51 2.92 16.45 -4.27
CA ARG A 51 2.48 17.84 -4.38
C ARG A 51 3.31 18.84 -3.58
N LYS A 52 4.00 18.41 -2.51
CA LYS A 52 4.95 19.28 -1.78
C LYS A 52 6.09 19.81 -2.66
N GLY A 53 6.38 19.16 -3.79
CA GLY A 53 7.37 19.65 -4.77
C GLY A 53 8.83 19.43 -4.38
N GLU A 54 9.12 19.08 -3.12
CA GLU A 54 10.48 18.75 -2.68
C GLU A 54 10.95 17.40 -3.27
N PRO A 55 12.21 17.30 -3.72
CA PRO A 55 12.71 16.12 -4.42
C PRO A 55 12.72 14.86 -3.55
N TRP A 56 12.90 15.00 -2.24
CA TRP A 56 12.86 13.90 -1.28
C TRP A 56 11.43 13.35 -1.12
N SER A 57 10.47 14.26 -0.91
CA SER A 57 9.06 13.95 -0.71
C SER A 57 8.45 13.31 -1.97
N LYS A 58 8.78 13.85 -3.15
CA LYS A 58 8.35 13.30 -4.43
C LYS A 58 8.85 11.87 -4.64
N GLY A 59 10.12 11.60 -4.32
CA GLY A 59 10.69 10.25 -4.41
C GLY A 59 9.94 9.26 -3.52
N LEU A 60 9.68 9.64 -2.27
CA LEU A 60 8.99 8.78 -1.30
C LEU A 60 7.53 8.51 -1.70
N GLY A 61 6.81 9.54 -2.16
CA GLY A 61 5.43 9.40 -2.63
C GLY A 61 5.30 8.49 -3.85
N ILE A 62 6.18 8.64 -4.84
CA ILE A 62 6.23 7.73 -6.00
C ILE A 62 6.60 6.31 -5.55
N GLY A 63 7.55 6.18 -4.62
CA GLY A 63 7.96 4.90 -4.06
C GLY A 63 6.81 4.13 -3.40
N LEU A 64 5.97 4.82 -2.62
CA LEU A 64 4.79 4.22 -1.99
C LEU A 64 3.82 3.66 -3.05
N MET A 65 3.49 4.45 -4.08
CA MET A 65 2.58 4.01 -5.16
C MET A 65 3.16 2.85 -5.97
N ALA A 66 4.46 2.89 -6.25
CA ALA A 66 5.16 1.80 -6.92
C ALA A 66 5.17 0.52 -6.07
N GLY A 67 5.40 0.65 -4.76
CA GLY A 67 5.35 -0.46 -3.82
C GLY A 67 3.97 -1.13 -3.80
N TRP A 68 2.90 -0.35 -3.78
CA TRP A 68 1.53 -0.87 -3.88
C TRP A 68 1.27 -1.62 -5.18
N ALA A 69 1.75 -1.11 -6.31
CA ALA A 69 1.61 -1.79 -7.59
C ALA A 69 2.39 -3.12 -7.62
N LEU A 70 3.65 -3.12 -7.18
CA LEU A 70 4.48 -4.32 -7.15
C LEU A 70 3.91 -5.40 -6.24
N VAL A 71 3.48 -5.04 -5.03
CA VAL A 71 2.84 -5.98 -4.10
C VAL A 71 1.51 -6.50 -4.67
N SER A 72 0.73 -5.67 -5.34
CA SER A 72 -0.50 -6.12 -5.99
C SER A 72 -0.23 -7.19 -7.05
N ILE A 73 0.82 -7.03 -7.85
CA ILE A 73 1.22 -8.01 -8.87
C ILE A 73 1.66 -9.31 -8.20
N VAL A 74 2.54 -9.25 -7.19
CA VAL A 74 3.12 -10.44 -6.54
C VAL A 74 2.08 -11.20 -5.71
N SER A 75 1.16 -10.50 -5.05
CA SER A 75 0.13 -11.10 -4.19
C SER A 75 -1.19 -11.40 -4.93
N ALA A 76 -1.23 -11.22 -6.25
CA ALA A 76 -2.45 -11.29 -7.05
C ALA A 76 -3.60 -10.46 -6.45
N GLY A 77 -3.29 -9.30 -5.85
CA GLY A 77 -4.26 -8.37 -5.29
C GLY A 77 -4.86 -8.75 -3.93
N PHE A 78 -4.34 -9.77 -3.24
CA PHE A 78 -4.96 -10.33 -2.03
C PHE A 78 -5.11 -9.31 -0.89
N CYS A 79 -4.09 -8.49 -0.60
CA CYS A 79 -4.14 -7.48 0.47
C CYS A 79 -4.30 -6.03 -0.04
N THR A 80 -4.41 -5.84 -1.36
CA THR A 80 -4.46 -4.51 -1.97
C THR A 80 -5.84 -4.13 -2.48
N GLY A 81 -6.84 -5.02 -2.31
CA GLY A 81 -8.23 -4.75 -2.66
C GLY A 81 -8.55 -4.91 -4.13
N ILE A 82 -7.58 -5.40 -4.94
CA ILE A 82 -7.74 -5.56 -6.39
C ILE A 82 -8.40 -6.89 -6.74
N ASN A 83 -8.23 -7.94 -5.92
CA ASN A 83 -8.74 -9.27 -6.26
C ASN A 83 -10.20 -9.45 -5.85
N PRO A 84 -11.16 -9.43 -6.79
CA PRO A 84 -12.56 -9.60 -6.45
C PRO A 84 -12.85 -10.97 -5.83
N GLY A 85 -12.13 -12.04 -6.22
CA GLY A 85 -12.36 -13.39 -5.69
C GLY A 85 -11.93 -13.62 -4.24
N VAL A 86 -11.33 -12.61 -3.59
CA VAL A 86 -10.98 -12.64 -2.15
C VAL A 86 -12.03 -11.91 -1.31
N TYR A 87 -12.84 -11.05 -1.93
CA TYR A 87 -13.78 -10.16 -1.23
C TYR A 87 -15.25 -10.34 -1.66
N LEU A 88 -15.51 -11.06 -2.76
CA LEU A 88 -16.82 -11.46 -3.30
C LEU A 88 -16.87 -12.99 -3.40
#